data_AF-A0A418SF82-F1
#
_entry.id   AF-A0A418SF82-F1
#
_cell.length_a   1.000
_cell.length_b   1.000
_cell.length_c   1.000
_cell.angle_alpha   90.00
_cell.angle_beta   90.00
_cell.angle_gamma   90.00
#
_symmetry.space_group_name_H-M   'P 1'
#
loop_
_entity.id
_entity.type
_entity.pdbx_description
1 polymer ?
#
loop_
_entity_poly.entity_id
_entity_poly.type
_entity_poly.pdbx_seq_one_letter_code
_entity_poly.pdbx_strand_id
1 'polypeptide(L)'
;MILRPLLLSAPLFLAACNLPIFQADPAPTGLPAARIAEEPAGMVEQADGAVQSGQLGSTLATLGAATEAGLWLKTPLVTKRQPGEVYSAQTGKRLAVDLIPIEGPATGGSRLSLQAMQQLGLSLTSLAEVDVSA
;
A
#
# COMPACT_ATOMS: atom_id res chain seq x y z
N MET A 1 53.72 -39.62 1.26
CA MET A 1 53.78 -38.35 0.52
C MET A 1 53.53 -37.21 1.51
N ILE A 2 54.54 -36.47 2.00
CA ILE A 2 55.24 -35.34 1.31
C ILE A 2 54.31 -34.11 1.34
N LEU A 3 54.61 -32.92 1.86
CA LEU A 3 55.85 -32.31 2.36
C LEU A 3 55.53 -30.92 2.95
N ARG A 4 56.50 -30.45 3.72
CA ARG A 4 56.69 -29.24 4.51
C ARG A 4 56.23 -27.86 3.96
N PRO A 5 56.12 -26.89 4.90
CA PRO A 5 55.67 -25.50 4.72
C PRO A 5 56.79 -24.59 4.22
N LEU A 6 56.45 -23.38 3.72
CA LEU A 6 57.39 -22.25 3.68
C LEU A 6 56.69 -20.94 3.23
N LEU A 7 57.07 -19.86 3.91
CA LEU A 7 57.24 -18.50 3.39
C LEU A 7 55.98 -17.77 2.86
N LEU A 8 55.56 -16.72 3.55
CA LEU A 8 56.09 -15.36 3.34
C LEU A 8 55.69 -14.84 1.96
N SER A 9 54.68 -13.97 1.93
CA SER A 9 54.65 -12.82 1.02
C SER A 9 53.50 -11.92 1.41
N ALA A 10 53.83 -10.94 2.25
CA ALA A 10 53.13 -9.68 2.25
C ALA A 10 53.46 -8.91 0.96
N PRO A 11 52.45 -8.34 0.29
CA PRO A 11 52.57 -7.05 -0.36
C PRO A 11 51.55 -6.12 0.31
N LEU A 12 51.94 -5.14 1.13
CA LEU A 12 52.56 -3.88 0.72
C LEU A 12 52.11 -3.42 -0.69
N PHE A 13 50.82 -3.09 -0.83
CA PHE A 13 50.37 -2.17 -1.88
C PHE A 13 50.21 -0.77 -1.29
N LEU A 14 51.31 -0.05 -1.42
CA LEU A 14 51.45 1.39 -1.29
C LEU A 14 50.78 2.05 -2.50
N ALA A 15 50.00 3.13 -2.26
CA ALA A 15 49.71 4.24 -3.18
C ALA A 15 48.87 3.94 -4.44
N ALA A 16 47.96 4.77 -4.92
CA ALA A 16 47.32 6.01 -4.47
C ALA A 16 46.13 6.25 -5.43
N CYS A 17 45.24 7.16 -5.05
CA CYS A 17 44.12 7.70 -5.83
C CYS A 17 42.83 6.85 -5.83
N ASN A 18 42.08 6.93 -4.73
CA ASN A 18 40.74 7.52 -4.88
C ASN A 18 40.24 8.10 -3.55
N LEU A 19 39.71 9.31 -3.66
CA LEU A 19 39.24 10.24 -2.64
C LEU A 19 38.57 9.55 -1.43
N PRO A 20 39.04 9.73 -0.18
CA PRO A 20 38.21 9.43 0.96
C PRO A 20 37.36 10.66 1.30
N ILE A 21 36.05 10.47 1.10
CA ILE A 21 35.07 10.66 2.16
C ILE A 21 34.73 12.13 2.44
N PHE A 22 33.75 12.59 1.67
CA PHE A 22 32.60 13.34 2.17
C PHE A 22 32.44 13.16 3.69
N GLN A 23 32.78 14.20 4.45
CA GLN A 23 32.53 14.24 5.89
C GLN A 23 31.02 14.26 6.12
N ALA A 24 30.42 13.09 6.25
CA ALA A 24 29.14 12.92 6.89
C ALA A 24 29.42 12.67 8.36
N ASP A 25 29.33 13.73 9.15
CA ASP A 25 29.09 13.68 10.59
C ASP A 25 27.94 12.70 10.88
N PRO A 26 28.12 11.66 11.72
CA PRO A 26 27.00 10.92 12.27
C PRO A 26 26.81 11.30 13.74
N ALA A 27 26.28 12.49 14.00
CA ALA A 27 25.43 12.68 15.16
C ALA A 27 23.97 12.45 14.75
N PRO A 28 23.41 11.29 15.11
CA PRO A 28 22.16 11.36 15.84
C PRO A 28 22.30 10.68 17.20
N THR A 29 22.73 11.46 18.18
CA THR A 29 22.28 11.23 19.55
C THR A 29 20.77 11.42 19.57
N GLY A 30 20.06 10.35 19.86
CA GLY A 30 18.65 10.39 20.20
C GLY A 30 17.77 9.70 19.17
N LEU A 31 17.55 8.40 19.39
CA LEU A 31 16.21 7.86 19.23
C LEU A 31 15.31 8.58 20.26
N PRO A 32 14.30 9.33 19.81
CA PRO A 32 12.93 8.95 20.05
C PRO A 32 12.58 8.10 18.83
N ALA A 33 12.48 6.78 18.93
CA ALA A 33 11.20 6.15 19.28
C ALA A 33 10.08 7.16 19.57
N ALA A 34 9.81 8.05 18.60
CA ALA A 34 8.55 8.73 18.50
C ALA A 34 7.56 7.59 18.36
N ARG A 35 6.89 7.30 19.49
CA ARG A 35 5.74 6.43 19.58
C ARG A 35 4.99 6.60 18.28
N ILE A 36 4.75 5.46 17.61
CA ILE A 36 3.59 5.32 16.75
C ILE A 36 2.48 6.00 17.53
N ALA A 37 2.07 7.17 17.05
CA ALA A 37 0.77 7.67 17.40
C ALA A 37 -0.13 6.58 16.84
N GLU A 38 -0.50 5.67 17.73
CA GLU A 38 -1.75 4.97 17.65
C GLU A 38 -2.79 6.09 17.62
N GLU A 39 -2.96 6.71 16.45
CA GLU A 39 -4.20 7.37 16.10
C GLU A 39 -5.22 6.26 16.30
N PRO A 40 -6.07 6.37 17.34
CA PRO A 40 -7.01 5.32 17.64
C PRO A 40 -7.74 5.05 16.33
N ALA A 41 -7.60 3.82 15.82
CA ALA A 41 -8.34 3.35 14.68
C ALA A 41 -9.76 3.79 14.90
N GLY A 42 -10.15 4.85 14.17
CA GLY A 42 -11.35 5.60 14.46
C GLY A 42 -12.46 4.59 14.55
N MET A 43 -13.12 4.55 15.72
CA MET A 43 -14.45 4.00 15.82
C MET A 43 -15.22 4.66 14.69
N VAL A 44 -15.40 3.95 13.58
CA VAL A 44 -16.20 4.48 12.51
C VAL A 44 -17.60 4.52 13.07
N GLU A 45 -18.05 5.74 13.34
CA GLU A 45 -19.44 6.04 13.62
C GLU A 45 -20.24 5.33 12.52
N GLN A 46 -20.97 4.29 12.91
CA GLN A 46 -21.79 3.52 11.98
C GLN A 46 -22.89 4.47 11.54
N ALA A 47 -22.68 5.13 10.41
CA ALA A 47 -23.72 5.91 9.75
C ALA A 47 -24.92 4.98 9.54
N ASP A 48 -26.07 5.41 10.05
CA ASP A 48 -27.35 4.72 9.95
C ASP A 48 -27.88 4.85 8.52
N GLY A 49 -27.18 4.18 7.60
CA GLY A 49 -27.51 4.08 6.19
C GLY A 49 -28.07 2.70 5.88
N ALA A 50 -29.11 2.65 5.04
CA ALA A 50 -29.65 1.38 4.57
C ALA A 50 -28.55 0.57 3.87
N VAL A 51 -28.46 -0.72 4.19
CA VAL A 51 -27.62 -1.66 3.43
C VAL A 51 -28.12 -1.66 1.99
N GLN A 52 -27.21 -1.37 1.06
CA GLN A 52 -27.52 -1.35 -0.36
C GLN A 52 -27.17 -2.73 -0.89
N SER A 53 -28.14 -3.43 -1.47
CA SER A 53 -27.95 -4.74 -2.07
C SER A 53 -28.20 -4.68 -3.56
N GLY A 54 -27.28 -5.20 -4.37
CA GLY A 54 -27.35 -5.21 -5.83
C GLY A 54 -26.16 -4.51 -6.49
N GLN A 55 -26.27 -4.28 -7.80
CA GLN A 55 -25.22 -3.61 -8.58
C GLN A 55 -25.29 -2.10 -8.32
N LEU A 56 -24.25 -1.53 -7.69
CA LEU A 56 -24.15 -0.08 -7.45
C LEU A 56 -23.76 0.66 -8.74
N GLY A 57 -23.09 -0.04 -9.66
CA GLY A 57 -22.67 0.46 -10.97
C GLY A 57 -21.16 0.47 -11.14
N SER A 58 -20.72 1.02 -12.26
CA SER A 58 -19.29 1.15 -12.59
C SER A 58 -18.74 2.46 -12.01
N THR A 59 -17.57 2.39 -11.39
CA THR A 59 -16.87 3.55 -10.83
C THR A 59 -15.40 3.52 -11.26
N LEU A 60 -14.78 4.70 -11.33
CA LEU A 60 -13.34 4.82 -11.51
C LEU A 60 -12.68 4.80 -10.13
N ALA A 61 -11.95 3.73 -9.86
CA ALA A 61 -11.19 3.56 -8.64
C ALA A 61 -9.73 4.02 -8.82
N THR A 62 -9.28 4.85 -7.89
CA THR A 62 -7.86 5.23 -7.72
C THR A 62 -7.23 4.43 -6.59
N LEU A 63 -5.90 4.37 -6.56
CA LEU A 63 -5.18 3.82 -5.42
C LEU A 63 -5.49 4.65 -4.16
N GLY A 64 -5.98 3.97 -3.12
CA GLY A 64 -6.18 4.54 -1.80
C GLY A 64 -4.88 4.64 -0.97
N ALA A 65 -5.00 4.81 0.34
CA ALA A 65 -3.82 4.87 1.21
C ALA A 65 -3.09 3.52 1.18
N ALA A 66 -1.83 3.53 0.74
CA ALA A 66 -0.98 2.33 0.69
C ALA A 66 -0.62 1.77 2.07
N THR A 67 -0.80 2.58 3.12
CA THR A 67 -0.59 2.19 4.53
C THR A 67 -1.75 1.42 5.12
N GLU A 68 -2.95 1.51 4.54
CA GLU A 68 -4.13 0.78 5.00
C GLU A 68 -4.14 -0.63 4.41
N ALA A 69 -3.70 -1.60 5.21
CA ALA A 69 -3.79 -3.01 4.88
C ALA A 69 -5.26 -3.49 4.81
N GLY A 70 -5.48 -4.56 4.03
CA GLY A 70 -6.79 -5.20 3.90
C GLY A 70 -7.43 -5.04 2.53
N LEU A 71 -8.64 -5.59 2.38
CA LEU A 71 -9.43 -5.54 1.16
C LEU A 71 -10.61 -4.59 1.39
N TRP A 72 -10.46 -3.36 0.93
CA TRP A 72 -11.48 -2.33 1.09
C TRP A 72 -11.61 -1.46 -0.16
N LEU A 73 -12.80 -0.89 -0.34
CA LEU A 73 -13.13 0.13 -1.34
C LEU A 73 -13.87 1.28 -0.65
N LYS A 74 -13.27 2.46 -0.66
CA LYS A 74 -13.88 3.70 -0.19
C LYS A 74 -14.70 4.32 -1.32
N THR A 75 -16.01 4.43 -1.17
CA THR A 75 -16.91 4.90 -2.22
C THR A 75 -18.04 5.78 -1.67
N PRO A 76 -18.45 6.85 -2.36
CA PRO A 76 -19.61 7.66 -1.99
C PRO A 76 -20.94 6.99 -2.37
N LEU A 77 -20.89 5.84 -3.05
CA LEU A 77 -22.09 5.09 -3.46
C LEU A 77 -22.77 4.37 -2.31
N VAL A 78 -22.05 4.16 -1.19
CA VAL A 78 -22.60 3.58 0.03
C VAL A 78 -22.74 4.61 1.13
N THR A 79 -23.79 4.46 1.93
CA THR A 79 -24.04 5.30 3.11
C THR A 79 -23.57 4.65 4.41
N LYS A 80 -23.34 3.33 4.41
CA LYS A 80 -22.88 2.56 5.57
C LYS A 80 -21.76 1.60 5.18
N ARG A 81 -20.84 1.34 6.12
CA ARG A 81 -19.82 0.30 5.95
C ARG A 81 -20.48 -1.06 5.81
N GLN A 82 -20.22 -1.76 4.71
CA GLN A 82 -20.81 -3.07 4.43
C GLN A 82 -19.87 -3.90 3.55
N PRO A 83 -19.94 -5.24 3.60
CA PRO A 83 -19.22 -6.08 2.64
C PRO A 83 -19.78 -5.83 1.23
N GLY A 84 -18.91 -5.93 0.23
CA GLY A 84 -19.29 -5.88 -1.17
C GLY A 84 -18.30 -6.63 -2.05
N GLU A 85 -18.56 -6.63 -3.35
CA GLU A 85 -17.70 -7.26 -4.35
C GLU A 85 -17.37 -6.25 -5.45
N VAL A 86 -16.09 -6.26 -5.84
CA VAL A 86 -15.55 -5.45 -6.91
C VAL A 86 -15.19 -6.37 -8.07
N TYR A 87 -15.81 -6.12 -9.21
CA TYR A 87 -15.51 -6.75 -10.49
C TYR A 87 -14.66 -5.83 -11.35
N SER A 88 -13.60 -6.36 -11.95
CA SER A 88 -12.77 -5.63 -12.90
C SER A 88 -13.01 -6.14 -14.31
N ALA A 89 -13.62 -5.33 -15.16
CA ALA A 89 -13.81 -5.69 -16.58
C ALA A 89 -12.46 -5.85 -17.31
N GLN A 90 -11.42 -5.12 -16.89
CA GLN A 90 -10.09 -5.18 -17.48
C GLN A 90 -9.39 -6.53 -17.29
N THR A 91 -9.57 -7.17 -16.13
CA THR A 91 -8.88 -8.42 -15.78
C THR A 91 -9.83 -9.61 -15.67
N GLY A 92 -11.15 -9.38 -15.76
CA GLY A 92 -12.19 -10.39 -15.58
C GLY A 92 -12.26 -10.97 -14.17
N LYS A 93 -11.62 -10.31 -13.18
CA LYS A 93 -11.52 -10.80 -11.80
C LYS A 93 -12.55 -10.14 -10.91
N ARG A 94 -13.04 -10.91 -9.94
CA ARG A 94 -13.94 -10.48 -8.86
C ARG A 94 -13.22 -10.61 -7.54
N LEU A 95 -13.44 -9.67 -6.63
CA LEU A 95 -12.86 -9.70 -5.30
C LEU A 95 -13.83 -9.13 -4.27
N ALA A 96 -14.06 -9.88 -3.20
CA ALA A 96 -14.80 -9.40 -2.05
C ALA A 96 -13.96 -8.36 -1.28
N VAL A 97 -14.58 -7.23 -0.96
CA VAL A 97 -13.96 -6.10 -0.25
C VAL A 97 -14.93 -5.52 0.77
N ASP A 98 -14.41 -4.77 1.74
CA ASP A 98 -15.21 -3.94 2.63
C ASP A 98 -15.51 -2.59 1.96
N LEU A 99 -16.78 -2.28 1.73
CA LEU A 99 -17.21 -0.99 1.23
C LEU A 99 -17.25 0.01 2.38
N ILE A 100 -16.49 1.09 2.26
CA ILE A 100 -16.39 2.14 3.28
C ILE A 100 -16.99 3.42 2.69
N PRO A 101 -18.00 4.03 3.33
CA PRO A 101 -18.59 5.28 2.86
C PRO A 101 -17.55 6.41 2.92
N ILE A 102 -17.51 7.25 1.87
CA ILE A 102 -16.75 8.50 1.86
C ILE A 102 -17.61 9.66 1.42
N GLU A 103 -17.32 10.84 1.95
CA GLU A 103 -17.97 12.07 1.51
C GLU A 103 -17.41 12.51 0.15
N GLY A 104 -18.32 12.82 -0.77
CA GLY A 104 -17.98 13.28 -2.10
C GLY A 104 -19.17 13.21 -3.05
N PRO A 105 -19.07 13.83 -4.23
CA PRO A 105 -20.07 13.65 -5.27
C PRO A 105 -20.17 12.17 -5.65
N ALA A 106 -21.34 11.69 -6.07
CA ALA A 106 -21.53 10.30 -6.52
C ALA A 106 -20.67 9.94 -7.75
N THR A 107 -20.16 10.95 -8.47
CA THR A 107 -19.19 10.84 -9.56
C THR A 107 -17.74 10.95 -9.09
N GLY A 108 -17.51 11.21 -7.80
CA GLY A 108 -16.21 11.25 -7.17
C GLY A 108 -15.59 9.87 -7.21
N GLY A 109 -14.39 9.79 -7.81
CA GLY A 109 -13.68 8.52 -7.97
C GLY A 109 -13.58 7.77 -6.64
N SER A 110 -13.78 6.45 -6.70
CA SER A 110 -13.64 5.59 -5.54
C SER A 110 -12.16 5.36 -5.23
N ARG A 111 -11.83 4.93 -4.01
CA ARG A 111 -10.45 4.58 -3.63
C ARG A 111 -10.38 3.11 -3.27
N LEU A 112 -9.56 2.36 -3.98
CA LEU A 112 -9.37 0.94 -3.78
C LEU A 112 -8.06 0.69 -3.03
N SER A 113 -8.10 -0.25 -2.09
CA SER A 113 -6.91 -0.68 -1.35
C SER A 113 -5.80 -1.19 -2.28
N LEU A 114 -4.55 -0.98 -1.89
CA LEU A 114 -3.36 -1.48 -2.60
C LEU A 114 -3.42 -3.01 -2.78
N GLN A 115 -3.83 -3.73 -1.72
CA GLN A 115 -3.97 -5.19 -1.78
C GLN A 115 -5.06 -5.62 -2.76
N ALA A 116 -6.22 -4.96 -2.79
CA ALA A 116 -7.28 -5.30 -3.73
C ALA A 116 -6.87 -5.06 -5.19
N MET A 117 -6.19 -3.94 -5.49
CA MET A 117 -5.66 -3.69 -6.83
C MET A 117 -4.65 -4.75 -7.27
N GLN A 118 -3.74 -5.16 -6.38
CA GLN A 118 -2.76 -6.23 -6.66
C GLN A 118 -3.43 -7.59 -6.89
N GLN A 119 -4.47 -7.93 -6.13
CA GLN A 119 -5.22 -9.20 -6.28
C GLN A 119 -6.05 -9.23 -7.58
N LEU A 120 -6.61 -8.08 -7.96
CA LEU A 120 -7.33 -7.91 -9.23
C LEU A 120 -6.39 -7.81 -10.44
N GLY A 121 -5.09 -7.56 -10.22
CA GLY A 121 -4.09 -7.41 -11.28
C GLY A 121 -4.18 -6.07 -12.01
N LEU A 122 -4.66 -5.03 -11.34
CA LEU A 122 -4.87 -3.69 -11.90
C LEU A 122 -3.62 -2.82 -11.79
N SER A 123 -3.46 -1.89 -12.73
CA SER A 123 -2.39 -0.88 -12.71
C SER A 123 -2.60 0.13 -11.57
N LEU A 124 -1.62 0.25 -10.67
CA LEU A 124 -1.65 1.14 -9.51
C LEU A 124 -1.54 2.64 -9.85
N THR A 125 -1.10 2.95 -11.08
CA THR A 125 -0.87 4.31 -11.57
C THR A 125 -2.01 4.86 -12.42
N SER A 126 -2.97 4.02 -12.79
CA SER A 126 -4.09 4.39 -13.65
C SER A 126 -5.41 4.36 -12.89
N LEU A 127 -6.40 5.08 -13.40
CA LEU A 127 -7.79 4.95 -12.98
C LEU A 127 -8.27 3.56 -13.39
N ALA A 128 -8.59 2.72 -12.40
CA ALA A 128 -9.15 1.40 -12.64
C ALA A 128 -10.67 1.48 -12.72
N GLU A 129 -11.23 1.22 -13.90
CA GLU A 129 -12.68 1.01 -14.02
C GLU A 129 -13.06 -0.31 -13.35
N VAL A 130 -13.93 -0.22 -12.35
CA VAL A 130 -14.42 -1.37 -11.59
C VAL A 130 -15.93 -1.27 -11.40
N ASP A 131 -16.59 -2.41 -11.52
CA ASP A 131 -18.00 -2.60 -11.22
C ASP A 131 -18.16 -2.97 -9.76
N VAL A 132 -19.02 -2.25 -9.05
CA VAL A 132 -19.23 -2.44 -7.60
C VAL A 132 -20.61 -3.05 -7.36
N SER A 133 -20.63 -4.07 -6.52
CA SER A 133 -21.84 -4.76 -6.06
C SER A 133 -21.81 -4.95 -4.54
N ALA A 134 -22.98 -5.03 -3.89
CA ALA A 134 -23.13 -5.24 -2.45
C ALA A 134 -24.26 -6.24 -2.14
#